data_AF-A0A2V5MD28-F1
#
_entry.id   AF-A0A2V5MD28-F1
#
_cell.length_a   1.000
_cell.length_b   1.000
_cell.length_c   1.000
_cell.angle_alpha   90.00
_cell.angle_beta   90.00
_cell.angle_gamma   90.00
#
_symmetry.space_group_name_H-M   'P 1'
#
loop_
_entity.id
_entity.type
_entity.pdbx_description
1 polymer ?
#
loop_
_entity_poly.entity_id
_entity_poly.type
_entity_poly.pdbx_seq_one_letter_code
_entity_poly.pdbx_strand_id
1 'polypeptide(L)'
;FVLVPFGKLVIADVLLYSLALFLEFGALIHLRKREPSLRGCFRIPLGRGGVIILAAFPLLILIVVIAISFRDGEYGIPAVIGAAAAVALGPVIYHMAQCVRTNRQ
;
A
#
# COMPACT_ATOMS: atom_id res chain seq x y z
N PHE A 1 6.95 -35.50 4.97
CA PHE A 1 7.28 -34.08 4.73
C PHE A 1 6.01 -33.25 4.75
N VAL A 2 5.53 -32.85 5.94
CA VAL A 2 4.51 -31.79 6.08
C VAL A 2 4.96 -30.94 7.27
N LEU A 3 6.07 -30.25 7.10
CA LEU A 3 6.72 -29.55 8.23
C LEU A 3 6.09 -28.18 8.51
N VAL A 4 5.26 -27.67 7.59
CA VAL A 4 4.56 -26.38 7.74
C VAL A 4 3.14 -26.53 7.18
N PRO A 5 2.09 -26.25 7.97
CA PRO A 5 0.72 -26.16 7.45
C PRO A 5 0.64 -25.13 6.33
N PHE A 6 -0.03 -25.44 5.21
CA PHE A 6 -0.14 -24.57 4.03
C PHE A 6 -0.48 -23.11 4.38
N GLY A 7 -1.40 -22.90 5.33
CA GLY A 7 -1.77 -21.55 5.80
C GLY A 7 -0.60 -20.75 6.39
N LYS A 8 0.34 -21.39 7.11
CA LYS A 8 1.54 -20.72 7.63
C LYS A 8 2.49 -20.28 6.50
N LEU A 9 2.53 -21.04 5.40
CA LEU A 9 3.35 -20.71 4.23
C LEU A 9 2.77 -19.51 3.46
N VAL A 10 1.45 -19.47 3.30
CA VAL A 10 0.73 -18.34 2.68
C VAL A 10 0.91 -17.06 3.50
N ILE A 11 0.79 -17.15 4.83
CA ILE A 11 1.02 -16.00 5.71
C ILE A 11 2.45 -15.48 5.57
N ALA A 12 3.45 -16.38 5.53
CA ALA A 12 4.85 -15.98 5.35
C ALA A 12 5.09 -15.28 4.00
N ASP A 13 4.50 -15.78 2.92
CA ASP A 13 4.59 -15.18 1.58
C ASP A 13 3.99 -13.78 1.53
N VAL A 14 2.76 -13.61 2.04
CA VAL A 14 2.07 -12.31 2.08
C VAL A 14 2.83 -11.30 2.93
N LEU A 15 3.38 -11.72 4.07
CA LEU A 15 4.18 -10.84 4.93
C LEU A 15 5.48 -10.41 4.24
N LEU A 16 6.18 -11.36 3.60
CA LEU A 16 7.41 -11.08 2.88
C LEU A 16 7.18 -10.13 1.69
N TYR A 17 6.12 -10.36 0.93
CA TYR A 17 5.74 -9.51 -0.19
C TYR A 17 5.33 -8.10 0.27
N SER A 18 4.57 -8.01 1.36
CA SER A 18 4.19 -6.72 1.96
C SER A 18 5.42 -5.94 2.44
N LEU A 19 6.41 -6.61 3.02
CA LEU A 19 7.68 -6.00 3.42
C LEU A 19 8.47 -5.51 2.20
N ALA A 20 8.55 -6.31 1.14
CA ALA A 20 9.23 -5.93 -0.10
C ALA A 20 8.60 -4.66 -0.71
N LEU A 21 7.26 -4.61 -0.80
CA LEU A 21 6.54 -3.41 -1.24
C LEU A 21 6.84 -2.20 -0.37
N PHE A 22 6.89 -2.38 0.95
CA PHE A 22 7.20 -1.29 1.87
C PHE A 22 8.61 -0.71 1.61
N LEU A 23 9.59 -1.59 1.39
CA LEU A 23 10.95 -1.20 1.03
C LEU A 23 11.01 -0.53 -0.34
N GLU A 24 10.23 -1.01 -1.31
CA GLU A 24 10.15 -0.41 -2.64
C GLU A 24 9.59 1.02 -2.59
N PHE A 25 8.50 1.25 -1.86
CA PHE A 25 7.98 2.61 -1.63
C PHE A 25 8.97 3.48 -0.86
N GLY A 26 9.64 2.93 0.16
CA GLY A 26 10.68 3.61 0.92
C GLY A 26 11.86 4.04 0.04
N ALA A 27 12.34 3.14 -0.82
CA ALA A 27 13.39 3.40 -1.79
C ALA A 27 12.97 4.47 -2.81
N LEU A 28 11.72 4.42 -3.29
CA LEU A 28 11.17 5.41 -4.21
C LEU A 28 11.09 6.79 -3.55
N ILE A 29 10.66 6.88 -2.28
CA ILE A 29 10.65 8.14 -1.51
C ILE A 29 12.09 8.65 -1.32
N HIS A 30 13.03 7.78 -0.97
CA HIS A 30 14.44 8.15 -0.79
C HIS A 30 15.05 8.67 -2.11
N LEU A 31 14.82 7.98 -3.22
CA LEU A 31 15.31 8.36 -4.54
C LEU A 31 14.71 9.71 -4.98
N ARG A 32 13.41 9.94 -4.74
CA ARG A 32 12.75 11.22 -5.07
C ARG A 32 13.30 12.40 -4.26
N LYS A 33 13.86 12.14 -3.07
CA LYS A 33 14.55 13.14 -2.25
C LYS A 33 15.96 13.40 -2.78
N ARG A 34 16.76 12.36 -3.01
CA ARG A 34 18.16 12.49 -3.46
C ARG A 34 18.31 12.96 -4.91
N GLU A 35 17.52 12.43 -5.83
CA GLU A 35 17.71 12.66 -7.26
C GLU A 35 16.41 13.09 -7.97
N PRO A 36 15.88 14.29 -7.68
CA PRO A 36 14.61 14.77 -8.26
C PRO A 36 14.65 15.00 -9.78
N SER A 37 15.84 15.20 -10.35
CA SER A 37 16.03 15.48 -11.77
C SER A 37 16.11 14.22 -12.65
N LEU A 38 16.20 13.01 -12.06
CA LEU A 38 16.23 11.78 -12.84
C LEU A 38 14.97 11.68 -13.73
N ARG A 39 15.20 11.55 -15.03
CA ARG A 39 14.16 11.30 -16.04
C ARG A 39 13.84 9.81 -16.02
N GLY A 40 13.12 9.35 -14.99
CA GLY A 40 12.58 7.99 -14.97
C GLY A 40 11.61 7.80 -16.14
N CYS A 41 11.72 6.67 -16.84
CA CYS A 41 10.84 6.29 -17.96
C CYS A 41 9.35 6.30 -17.58
N PHE A 42 9.05 6.21 -16.27
CA PHE A 42 7.71 6.37 -15.71
C PHE A 42 7.75 7.30 -14.48
N ARG A 43 7.46 8.59 -14.65
CA ARG A 43 7.24 9.51 -13.52
C ARG A 43 5.77 9.43 -13.11
N ILE A 44 5.52 8.97 -11.88
CA ILE A 44 4.20 9.12 -11.24
C ILE A 44 3.87 10.63 -11.28
N PRO A 45 2.79 11.08 -11.94
CA PRO A 45 2.50 12.49 -12.19
C PRO A 45 2.09 13.27 -10.92
N LEU A 46 2.20 12.63 -9.75
CA LEU A 46 2.02 13.24 -8.45
C LEU A 46 3.38 13.78 -7.96
N GLY A 47 3.44 15.02 -7.49
CA GLY A 47 4.64 15.59 -6.88
C GLY A 47 5.13 14.78 -5.66
N ARG A 48 6.23 15.19 -5.01
CA ARG A 48 6.79 14.49 -3.83
C ARG A 48 5.72 14.20 -2.75
N GLY A 49 4.86 15.18 -2.46
CA GLY A 49 3.76 15.02 -1.51
C GLY A 49 2.70 13.99 -1.93
N GLY A 50 2.35 13.93 -3.21
CA GLY A 50 1.35 12.97 -3.68
C GLY A 50 1.84 11.51 -3.66
N VAL A 51 3.15 11.29 -3.78
CA VAL A 51 3.74 9.94 -3.60
C VAL A 51 3.83 9.53 -2.13
N ILE A 52 4.07 10.48 -1.23
CA ILE A 52 3.98 10.23 0.21
C ILE A 52 2.55 9.85 0.60
N ILE A 53 1.54 10.56 0.09
CA ILE A 53 0.12 10.24 0.32
C ILE A 53 -0.22 8.86 -0.27
N LEU A 54 0.23 8.57 -1.49
CA LEU A 54 0.01 7.28 -2.14
C LEU A 54 0.62 6.12 -1.35
N ALA A 55 1.81 6.31 -0.77
CA ALA A 55 2.49 5.31 0.06
C ALA A 55 1.91 5.19 1.48
N ALA A 56 1.40 6.30 2.05
CA ALA A 56 0.75 6.32 3.36
C ALA A 56 -0.55 5.50 3.38
N PHE A 57 -1.14 5.31 2.22
CA PHE A 57 -2.43 4.65 2.06
C PHE A 57 -2.42 3.14 2.33
N PRO A 58 -1.60 2.31 1.65
CA PRO A 58 -1.45 0.90 1.99
C PRO A 58 -0.91 0.71 3.42
N LEU A 59 -0.10 1.64 3.93
CA LEU A 59 0.35 1.63 5.32
C LEU A 59 -0.84 1.80 6.29
N LEU A 60 -1.75 2.74 6.03
CA LEU A 60 -2.93 2.98 6.88
C LEU A 60 -3.86 1.76 6.89
N ILE A 61 -4.08 1.15 5.72
CA ILE A 61 -4.83 -0.11 5.60
C ILE A 61 -4.19 -1.22 6.43
N LEU A 62 -2.87 -1.41 6.31
CA LEU A 62 -2.13 -2.41 7.06
C LEU A 62 -2.28 -2.20 8.57
N ILE A 63 -2.13 -0.95 9.04
CA ILE A 63 -2.31 -0.60 10.45
C ILE A 63 -3.73 -0.91 10.94
N VAL A 64 -4.75 -0.59 10.13
CA VAL A 64 -6.16 -0.89 10.47
C VAL A 64 -6.39 -2.40 10.56
N VAL A 65 -5.91 -3.18 9.58
CA VAL A 65 -6.04 -4.64 9.60
C VAL A 65 -5.36 -5.25 10.82
N ILE A 66 -4.15 -4.79 11.15
CA ILE A 66 -3.42 -5.23 12.33
C ILE A 66 -4.20 -4.89 13.61
N ALA A 67 -4.65 -3.63 13.75
CA ALA A 67 -5.37 -3.18 14.93
C ALA A 67 -6.67 -3.95 15.18
N ILE A 68 -7.41 -4.30 14.14
CA ILE A 68 -8.63 -5.10 14.30
C ILE A 68 -8.29 -6.57 14.57
N SER A 69 -7.24 -7.10 13.94
CA SER A 69 -6.76 -8.48 14.21
C SER A 69 -6.36 -8.69 15.68
N PHE A 70 -5.80 -7.65 16.32
CA PHE A 70 -5.45 -7.69 17.74
C PHE A 70 -6.66 -7.60 18.68
N ARG A 71 -7.81 -7.08 18.23
CA ARG A 71 -9.00 -6.93 19.06
C ARG A 71 -9.85 -8.19 19.15
N ASP A 72 -9.99 -8.91 18.04
CA ASP A 72 -11.07 -9.92 17.96
C ASP A 72 -10.60 -11.38 18.12
N GLY A 73 -9.31 -11.70 18.00
CA GLY A 73 -8.79 -13.08 18.23
C GLY A 73 -9.30 -14.16 17.27
N GLU A 74 -10.40 -13.92 16.54
CA GLU A 74 -10.98 -14.76 15.49
C GLU A 74 -10.77 -14.09 14.12
N TYR A 75 -9.88 -14.71 13.34
CA TYR A 75 -9.09 -14.09 12.27
C TYR A 75 -9.79 -13.89 10.90
N GLY A 76 -11.11 -13.91 10.80
CA GLY A 76 -11.79 -13.98 9.50
C GLY A 76 -12.31 -12.65 8.97
N ILE A 77 -13.36 -12.15 9.61
CA ILE A 77 -14.21 -11.07 9.09
C ILE A 77 -13.49 -9.70 9.04
N PRO A 78 -12.70 -9.30 10.05
CA PRO A 78 -12.14 -7.96 10.02
C PRO A 78 -11.03 -7.78 8.98
N ALA A 79 -10.28 -8.84 8.69
CA ALA A 79 -9.28 -8.84 7.62
C ALA A 79 -9.94 -8.69 6.24
N VAL A 80 -11.08 -9.36 6.01
CA VAL A 80 -11.85 -9.27 4.76
C VAL A 80 -12.42 -7.86 4.57
N ILE A 81 -12.98 -7.26 5.61
CA ILE A 81 -13.53 -5.89 5.55
C ILE A 81 -12.40 -4.88 5.29
N GLY A 82 -11.26 -5.02 5.98
CA GLY A 82 -10.09 -4.17 5.77
C GLY A 82 -9.55 -4.26 4.33
N ALA A 83 -9.46 -5.47 3.78
CA ALA A 83 -9.03 -5.70 2.40
C ALA A 83 -10.04 -5.13 1.38
N ALA A 84 -11.35 -5.32 1.60
CA ALA A 84 -12.38 -4.77 0.72
C ALA A 84 -12.38 -3.23 0.72
N ALA A 85 -12.26 -2.63 1.91
CA ALA A 85 -12.15 -1.19 2.05
C ALA A 85 -10.90 -0.66 1.31
N ALA A 86 -9.75 -1.32 1.49
CA ALA A 86 -8.50 -0.99 0.83
C ALA A 86 -8.60 -0.98 -0.70
N VAL A 87 -9.20 -2.03 -1.26
CA VAL A 87 -9.39 -2.18 -2.71
C VAL A 87 -10.31 -1.08 -3.25
N ALA A 88 -11.39 -0.74 -2.55
CA ALA A 88 -12.32 0.31 -2.98
C ALA A 88 -11.70 1.72 -2.93
N LEU A 89 -10.77 1.93 -2.02
CA LEU A 89 -10.15 3.21 -1.74
C LEU A 89 -9.14 3.63 -2.83
N GLY A 90 -8.52 2.65 -3.52
CA GLY A 90 -7.63 2.89 -4.66
C GLY A 90 -8.30 3.62 -5.86
N PRO A 91 -9.42 3.10 -6.40
CA PRO A 91 -10.20 3.76 -7.45
C PRO A 91 -10.70 5.15 -7.05
N VAL A 92 -11.16 5.33 -5.81
CA VAL A 92 -11.66 6.62 -5.31
C VAL A 92 -10.57 7.68 -5.32
N ILE A 93 -9.37 7.35 -4.80
CA ILE A 93 -8.22 8.26 -4.84
C ILE A 93 -7.79 8.56 -6.27
N TYR A 94 -7.80 7.56 -7.15
CA TYR A 94 -7.44 7.75 -8.54
C TYR A 94 -8.39 8.73 -9.25
N HIS A 95 -9.70 8.57 -9.07
CA HIS A 95 -10.69 9.50 -9.62
C HIS A 95 -10.58 10.92 -9.02
N MET A 96 -10.34 11.04 -7.71
CA MET A 96 -10.10 12.36 -7.09
C MET A 96 -8.84 13.02 -7.64
N ALA A 97 -7.75 12.28 -7.82
CA ALA A 97 -6.50 12.79 -8.36
C ALA A 97 -6.63 13.23 -9.83
N GLN A 98 -7.46 12.53 -10.63
CA GLN A 98 -7.78 12.93 -12.00
C GLN A 98 -8.59 14.23 -12.04
N CYS A 99 -9.60 14.37 -11.18
CA CYS A 99 -10.45 15.55 -11.11
C CYS A 99 -9.65 16.82 -10.76
N VAL A 100 -8.72 16.72 -9.82
CA VAL A 100 -7.82 17.82 -9.43
C VAL A 100 -6.84 18.20 -10.55
N ARG A 101 -6.47 17.26 -11.42
CA ARG A 101 -5.55 17.52 -12.55
C ARG A 101 -6.24 18.20 -13.72
N THR A 102 -7.52 17.91 -13.97
CA THR A 102 -8.33 18.53 -15.03
C THR A 102 -8.63 20.01 -14.74
N ASN A 103 -8.83 20.38 -13.48
CA ASN A 103 -9.17 21.76 -13.09
C ASN A 103 -7.97 22.72 -13.02
N ARG A 104 -6.78 22.27 -13.44
CA ARG A 104 -5.53 23.05 -13.46
C ARG A 104 -4.99 23.29 -14.88
N GLN A 105 -5.69 22.80 -15.91
CA GLN A 105 -5.50 23.15 -17.32
C GLN A 105 -6.53 24.20 -17.69
#